data_AF-A0A0C9ZBC3-F1
#
_entry.id   AF-A0A0C9ZBC3-F1
#
_cell.length_a   1.000
_cell.length_b   1.000
_cell.length_c   1.000
_cell.angle_alpha   90.00
_cell.angle_beta   90.00
_cell.angle_gamma   90.00
#
_symmetry.space_group_name_H-M   'P 1'
#
loop_
_entity.id
_entity.type
_entity.pdbx_description
1 polymer ?
#
loop_
_entity_poly.entity_id
_entity_poly.type
_entity_poly.pdbx_seq_one_letter_code
_entity_poly.pdbx_strand_id
1 'polypeptide(L)'
;MRIPNGIDTDALPSTACNGSNDAPNWTTTTTPAINFFDQLEIYPTDKTVHFEALHKKTGLPYSEMLFFDDERRNRNVEKLGVMFILVPEGRGVDNELFEKGLNEWRKRHPELMSSDTSEN
;
A
#
# COMPACT_ATOMS: atom_id res chain seq x y z
N MET A 1 -1.61 -8.28 7.25
CA MET A 1 -1.71 -6.80 7.20
C MET A 1 -2.88 -6.41 8.10
N ARG A 2 -2.63 -5.49 9.04
CA ARG A 2 -3.33 -5.31 10.32
C ARG A 2 -4.76 -4.80 10.11
N ILE A 3 -5.65 -5.42 10.90
CA ILE A 3 -7.02 -5.04 11.22
C ILE A 3 -7.15 -3.52 11.38
N PRO A 4 -8.16 -2.86 10.79
CA PRO A 4 -8.48 -1.48 11.11
C PRO A 4 -8.89 -1.38 12.59
N ASN A 5 -8.14 -0.62 13.36
CA ASN A 5 -8.52 -0.21 14.71
C ASN A 5 -9.69 0.77 14.60
N GLY A 6 -10.77 0.52 15.34
CA GLY A 6 -11.79 1.54 15.56
C GLY A 6 -13.22 1.05 15.74
N ILE A 7 -13.46 -0.12 16.34
CA ILE A 7 -14.70 -0.39 17.09
C ILE A 7 -14.28 -1.14 18.37
N ASP A 8 -14.80 -0.66 19.50
CA ASP A 8 -14.45 -1.04 20.86
C ASP A 8 -14.22 -2.54 21.09
N THR A 9 -13.07 -2.88 21.69
CA THR A 9 -12.70 -4.26 22.04
C THR A 9 -13.34 -4.77 23.34
N ASP A 10 -14.28 -4.03 23.93
CA ASP A 10 -14.86 -4.35 25.24
C ASP A 10 -16.19 -5.11 25.18
N ALA A 11 -16.59 -5.64 24.02
CA ALA A 11 -17.80 -6.44 23.92
C ALA A 11 -17.56 -7.75 23.16
N LEU A 12 -16.94 -8.71 23.84
CA LEU A 12 -17.23 -10.12 23.58
C LEU A 12 -18.42 -10.54 24.47
N PRO A 13 -19.66 -10.54 23.97
CA PRO A 13 -20.67 -11.38 24.58
C PRO A 13 -20.39 -12.82 24.13
N SER A 14 -19.65 -13.54 24.97
CA SER A 14 -19.93 -14.96 25.16
C SER A 14 -21.41 -15.04 25.53
N THR A 15 -22.26 -15.57 24.66
CA THR A 15 -23.46 -16.37 24.99
C THR A 15 -24.29 -16.62 23.73
N ALA A 16 -24.52 -17.90 23.47
CA ALA A 16 -25.64 -18.36 22.67
C ALA A 16 -26.96 -18.05 23.41
N CYS A 17 -27.86 -17.26 22.83
CA CYS A 17 -29.32 -17.45 22.93
C CYS A 17 -30.12 -16.37 22.17
N ASN A 18 -30.98 -16.85 21.27
CA ASN A 18 -32.33 -16.39 20.92
C ASN A 18 -32.65 -14.89 20.74
N GLY A 19 -33.02 -14.55 19.50
CA GLY A 19 -34.26 -13.80 19.23
C GLY A 19 -34.17 -12.28 19.08
N SER A 20 -33.74 -11.80 17.92
CA SER A 20 -34.22 -10.56 17.26
C SER A 20 -33.59 -10.43 15.87
N ASN A 21 -34.39 -10.08 14.85
CA ASN A 21 -34.01 -10.10 13.42
C ASN A 21 -33.32 -8.82 12.92
N ASP A 22 -32.65 -8.05 13.80
CA ASP A 22 -32.11 -6.73 13.45
C ASP A 22 -30.57 -6.65 13.47
N ALA A 23 -29.87 -7.75 13.16
CA ALA A 23 -28.42 -7.71 12.98
C ALA A 23 -28.07 -7.10 11.61
N PRO A 24 -27.25 -6.03 11.55
CA PRO A 24 -26.75 -5.53 10.27
C PRO A 24 -25.93 -6.64 9.61
N ASN A 25 -26.36 -7.08 8.44
CA ASN A 25 -25.63 -8.04 7.62
C ASN A 25 -24.33 -7.40 7.13
N TRP A 26 -23.26 -7.53 7.91
CA TRP A 26 -21.91 -7.18 7.48
C TRP A 26 -21.41 -8.30 6.53
N THR A 27 -21.92 -8.29 5.30
CA THR A 27 -21.33 -9.06 4.19
C THR A 27 -20.01 -8.42 3.82
N THR A 28 -18.94 -8.74 4.55
CA THR A 28 -17.57 -8.42 4.09
C THR A 28 -17.29 -9.26 2.85
N THR A 29 -17.63 -8.74 1.68
CA THR A 29 -17.27 -9.36 0.41
C THR A 29 -15.76 -9.30 0.30
N THR A 30 -15.12 -10.46 0.29
CA THR A 30 -13.66 -10.55 0.17
C THR A 30 -13.27 -10.29 -1.28
N THR A 31 -12.52 -9.23 -1.54
CA THR A 31 -12.04 -8.90 -2.89
C THR A 31 -10.66 -9.51 -3.12
N PRO A 32 -10.44 -10.23 -4.24
CA PRO A 32 -9.11 -10.71 -4.61
C PRO A 32 -8.10 -9.57 -4.71
N ALA A 33 -6.90 -9.77 -4.16
CA ALA A 33 -5.84 -8.75 -4.13
C ALA A 33 -5.48 -8.22 -5.54
N ILE A 34 -5.54 -9.09 -6.55
CA ILE A 34 -5.21 -8.74 -7.94
C ILE A 34 -6.09 -7.60 -8.49
N ASN A 35 -7.29 -7.42 -7.94
CA ASN A 35 -8.23 -6.38 -8.39
C ASN A 35 -7.87 -4.98 -7.89
N PHE A 36 -6.90 -4.83 -6.99
CA PHE A 36 -6.43 -3.53 -6.50
C PHE A 36 -5.27 -2.96 -7.31
N PHE A 37 -4.77 -3.67 -8.33
CA PHE A 37 -3.62 -3.24 -9.12
C PHE A 37 -4.04 -2.88 -10.55
N ASP A 38 -3.80 -1.64 -10.97
CA ASP A 38 -4.10 -1.18 -12.34
C ASP A 38 -3.07 -1.68 -13.35
N GLN A 39 -1.81 -1.83 -12.92
CA GLN A 39 -0.69 -2.22 -13.77
C GLN A 39 0.11 -3.36 -13.13
N LEU A 40 0.44 -4.38 -13.91
CA LEU A 40 1.20 -5.54 -13.48
C LEU A 40 2.37 -5.80 -14.44
N GLU A 41 3.59 -5.51 -13.98
CA GLU A 41 4.83 -5.87 -14.68
C GLU A 41 5.47 -7.09 -13.98
N ILE A 42 5.09 -8.31 -14.40
CA ILE A 42 5.55 -9.56 -13.77
C ILE A 42 6.24 -10.44 -14.82
N TYR A 43 7.57 -10.35 -14.90
CA TYR A 43 8.42 -11.13 -15.80
C TYR A 43 9.87 -11.12 -15.31
N PRO A 44 10.71 -12.10 -15.70
CA PRO A 44 12.09 -12.19 -15.22
C PRO A 44 13.01 -11.20 -15.94
N THR A 45 13.14 -9.98 -15.43
CA THR A 45 14.14 -8.99 -15.86
C THR A 45 14.60 -8.12 -14.68
N ASP A 46 15.46 -7.13 -14.94
CA ASP A 46 15.83 -6.12 -13.95
C ASP A 46 14.68 -5.16 -13.67
N LYS A 47 14.48 -4.81 -12.39
CA LYS A 47 13.39 -3.92 -11.96
C LYS A 47 13.40 -2.55 -12.65
N THR A 48 14.54 -2.07 -13.13
CA THR A 48 14.62 -0.85 -13.93
C THR A 48 13.76 -0.92 -15.19
N VAL A 49 13.72 -2.07 -15.87
CA VAL A 49 12.90 -2.30 -17.07
C VAL A 49 11.41 -2.27 -16.71
N HIS A 50 11.04 -2.85 -15.57
CA HIS A 50 9.67 -2.81 -15.07
C HIS A 50 9.24 -1.37 -14.77
N PHE A 51 10.11 -0.57 -14.13
CA PHE A 51 9.82 0.84 -13.86
C PHE A 51 9.72 1.68 -15.13
N GLU A 52 10.55 1.43 -16.15
CA GLU A 52 10.42 2.09 -17.45
C GLU A 52 9.09 1.77 -18.13
N ALA A 53 8.63 0.52 -18.06
CA ALA A 53 7.33 0.13 -18.58
C ALA A 53 6.18 0.77 -17.80
N LEU A 54 6.26 0.78 -16.46
CA LEU A 54 5.28 1.46 -15.60
C LEU A 54 5.21 2.95 -15.92
N HIS A 55 6.34 3.64 -16.00
CA HIS A 55 6.40 5.06 -16.35
C HIS A 55 5.74 5.35 -17.70
N LYS A 56 5.97 4.50 -18.72
CA LYS A 56 5.32 4.64 -20.04
C LYS A 56 3.81 4.44 -19.98
N LYS A 57 3.31 3.58 -19.09
CA LYS A 57 1.87 3.28 -18.96
C LYS A 57 1.12 4.28 -18.09
N THR A 58 1.72 4.71 -16.98
CA THR A 58 1.08 5.61 -16.00
C THR A 58 1.37 7.08 -16.28
N GLY A 59 2.49 7.40 -16.92
CA GLY A 59 2.98 8.76 -17.10
C GLY A 59 3.53 9.41 -15.83
N LEU A 60 3.57 8.68 -14.69
CA LEU A 60 4.05 9.22 -13.42
C LEU A 60 5.56 9.36 -13.41
N PRO A 61 6.13 10.47 -12.91
CA PRO A 61 7.57 10.60 -12.78
C PRO A 61 8.11 9.59 -11.76
N TYR A 62 9.34 9.09 -11.98
CA TYR A 62 9.96 8.11 -11.08
C TYR A 62 10.07 8.61 -9.64
N SER A 63 10.25 9.92 -9.44
CA SER A 63 10.30 10.54 -8.11
C SER A 63 9.03 10.30 -7.31
N GLU A 64 7.87 10.24 -7.96
CA GLU A 64 6.59 10.01 -7.30
C GLU A 64 6.32 8.53 -7.00
N MET A 65 7.24 7.63 -7.37
CA MET A 65 7.07 6.20 -7.17
C MET A 65 7.73 5.75 -5.87
N LEU A 66 6.99 4.98 -5.08
CA LEU A 66 7.45 4.29 -3.88
C LEU A 66 7.47 2.78 -4.11
N PHE A 67 8.60 2.15 -3.84
CA PHE A 67 8.81 0.73 -4.10
C PHE A 67 9.27 -0.03 -2.86
N PHE A 68 8.61 -1.15 -2.58
CA PHE A 68 8.95 -2.08 -1.50
C PHE A 68 9.41 -3.41 -2.11
N ASP A 69 10.62 -3.86 -1.77
CA ASP A 69 11.17 -5.14 -2.21
C ASP A 69 12.13 -5.68 -1.13
N ASP A 70 12.17 -7.00 -0.96
CA ASP A 70 13.08 -7.66 -0.02
C ASP A 70 14.47 -7.89 -0.62
N GLU A 71 14.59 -7.83 -1.94
CA GLU A 71 15.84 -8.02 -2.63
C GLU A 71 16.67 -6.73 -2.68
N ARG A 72 17.75 -6.69 -1.90
CA ARG A 72 18.65 -5.53 -1.78
C ARG A 72 19.30 -5.13 -3.11
N ARG A 73 19.49 -6.06 -4.06
CA ARG A 73 20.07 -5.74 -5.38
C ARG A 73 19.18 -4.81 -6.20
N ASN A 74 17.88 -4.79 -5.93
CA ASN A 74 16.90 -3.95 -6.61
C ASN A 74 16.97 -2.47 -6.18
N ARG A 75 17.88 -2.10 -5.27
CA ARG A 75 18.18 -0.70 -4.93
C ARG A 75 18.66 0.13 -6.13
N ASN A 76 19.12 -0.50 -7.20
CA ASN A 76 19.50 0.19 -8.43
C ASN A 76 18.39 1.09 -9.01
N VAL A 77 17.11 0.83 -8.72
CA VAL A 77 15.98 1.69 -9.12
C VAL A 77 16.03 3.09 -8.51
N GLU A 78 16.74 3.28 -7.38
CA GLU A 78 16.95 4.61 -6.78
C GLU A 78 17.68 5.56 -7.75
N LYS A 79 18.49 5.02 -8.67
CA LYS A 79 19.17 5.82 -9.69
C LYS A 79 18.20 6.46 -10.69
N LEU A 80 17.00 5.90 -10.86
CA LEU A 80 15.94 6.48 -11.68
C LEU A 80 15.17 7.58 -10.93
N GLY A 81 15.33 7.68 -9.61
CA GLY A 81 14.59 8.60 -8.74
C GLY A 81 13.48 7.93 -7.92
N VAL A 82 13.24 6.63 -8.11
CA VAL A 82 12.25 5.87 -7.34
C VAL A 82 12.69 5.78 -5.87
N MET A 83 11.76 5.99 -4.95
CA MET A 83 12.06 5.79 -3.54
C MET A 83 11.97 4.31 -3.16
N PHE A 84 13.10 3.71 -2.78
CA PHE A 84 13.20 2.30 -2.43
C PHE A 84 13.15 2.08 -0.92
N ILE A 85 12.29 1.15 -0.48
CA ILE A 85 12.21 0.69 0.90
C ILE A 85 12.55 -0.81 0.92
N LEU A 86 13.67 -1.13 1.57
CA LEU A 86 14.07 -2.53 1.79
C LEU A 86 13.11 -3.19 2.78
N VAL A 87 12.46 -4.25 2.33
CA VAL A 87 11.60 -5.10 3.17
C VAL A 87 12.47 -6.12 3.89
N PRO A 88 12.36 -6.28 5.22
CA PRO A 88 13.09 -7.31 5.92
C PRO A 88 12.67 -8.71 5.43
N GLU A 89 13.66 -9.54 5.12
CA GLU A 89 13.46 -10.92 4.68
C GLU A 89 12.55 -11.68 5.66
N GLY A 90 11.56 -12.41 5.13
CA GLY A 90 10.62 -13.21 5.92
C GLY A 90 9.53 -12.45 6.68
N ARG A 91 9.59 -11.11 6.78
CA ARG A 91 8.53 -10.29 7.39
C ARG A 91 7.48 -9.84 6.36
N GLY A 92 7.91 -9.57 5.13
CA GLY A 92 7.05 -8.97 4.11
C GLY A 92 6.66 -7.52 4.45
N VAL A 93 5.74 -6.95 3.66
CA VAL A 93 5.21 -5.60 3.91
C VAL A 93 4.08 -5.67 4.93
N ASP A 94 4.25 -4.98 6.06
CA ASP A 94 3.20 -4.75 7.04
C ASP A 94 2.83 -3.26 7.14
N ASN A 95 1.80 -2.95 7.93
CA ASN A 95 1.29 -1.58 8.04
C ASN A 95 2.34 -0.64 8.62
N GLU A 96 3.18 -1.10 9.54
CA GLU A 96 4.21 -0.24 10.16
C GLU A 96 5.25 0.17 9.12
N LEU A 97 5.76 -0.80 8.35
CA LEU A 97 6.72 -0.54 7.29
C LEU A 97 6.11 0.31 6.16
N PHE A 98 4.85 0.03 5.81
CA PHE A 98 4.12 0.78 4.80
C PHE A 98 3.95 2.24 5.18
N GLU A 99 3.46 2.54 6.39
CA GLU A 99 3.30 3.91 6.89
C GLU A 99 4.63 4.63 7.00
N LYS A 100 5.68 3.93 7.45
CA LYS A 100 7.04 4.47 7.46
C LYS A 100 7.49 4.87 6.06
N GLY A 101 7.30 3.99 5.08
CA GLY A 101 7.61 4.27 3.67
C GLY A 101 6.84 5.49 3.15
N LEU A 102 5.53 5.56 3.40
CA LEU A 102 4.71 6.70 3.01
C LEU A 102 5.18 8.01 3.65
N ASN A 103 5.52 8.00 4.94
CA ASN A 103 6.00 9.21 5.61
C ASN A 103 7.33 9.71 5.03
N GLU A 104 8.27 8.82 4.74
CA GLU A 104 9.53 9.18 4.09
C GLU A 104 9.31 9.72 2.67
N TRP A 105 8.32 9.18 1.95
CA TRP A 105 7.95 9.67 0.62
C TRP A 105 7.40 11.09 0.70
N ARG A 106 6.42 11.32 1.58
CA ARG A 106 5.78 12.61 1.80
C ARG A 106 6.77 13.72 2.15
N LYS A 107 7.78 13.43 2.97
CA LYS A 107 8.85 14.39 3.31
C LYS A 107 9.64 14.87 2.10
N ARG A 108 9.76 14.05 1.05
CA ARG A 108 10.47 14.38 -0.19
C ARG A 108 9.58 15.08 -1.22
N HIS A 109 8.27 15.07 -1.01
CA HIS A 109 7.27 15.66 -1.90
C HIS A 109 6.35 16.68 -1.22
N PRO A 110 6.88 17.69 -0.51
CA PRO A 110 6.03 18.70 0.13
C PRO A 110 5.15 19.48 -0.88
N GLU A 111 5.61 19.65 -2.12
CA GLU A 111 4.91 20.35 -3.19
C GLU A 111 3.62 19.62 -3.62
N LEU A 112 3.65 18.29 -3.67
CA LEU A 112 2.49 17.47 -4.05
C LEU A 112 1.47 17.35 -2.92
N MET A 113 1.86 17.70 -1.68
CA MET A 113 0.93 17.74 -0.55
C MET A 113 0.20 19.08 -0.41
N SER A 114 0.54 20.08 -1.22
CA SER A 114 0.08 21.47 -1.06
C SER A 114 -1.15 21.84 -1.89
N SER A 115 -1.66 20.95 -2.75
CA SER A 115 -2.73 21.29 -3.71
C SER A 115 -4.17 21.19 -3.21
N ASP A 116 -4.44 20.64 -2.02
CA ASP A 116 -5.82 20.33 -1.59
C ASP A 116 -6.38 21.26 -0.49
N THR A 117 -5.82 22.46 -0.29
CA THR A 117 -6.41 23.47 0.62
C THR A 117 -6.74 24.77 -0.09
N SER A 118 -7.57 24.72 -1.14
CA SER A 118 -8.32 25.89 -1.61
C SER A 118 -9.41 25.49 -2.60
N GLU A 119 -10.54 24.98 -2.10
CA GLU A 119 -11.83 25.23 -2.73
C GLU A 119 -12.81 25.77 -1.68
N ASN A 120 -13.57 26.77 -2.11
CA ASN A 120 -14.25 27.84 -1.37
C ASN A 120 -15.54 27.42 -0.67
#